data_AF-A0A814FS21-F1
#
_entry.id   AF-A0A814FS21-F1
#
_cell.length_a   1.000
_cell.length_b   1.000
_cell.length_c   1.000
_cell.angle_alpha   90.00
_cell.angle_beta   90.00
_cell.angle_gamma   90.00
#
_symmetry.space_group_name_H-M   'P 1'
#
loop_
_entity.id
_entity.type
_entity.pdbx_description
1 polymer ?
#
loop_
_entity_poly.entity_id
_entity_poly.type
_entity_poly.pdbx_seq_one_letter_code
_entity_poly.pdbx_strand_id
1 'polypeptide(L)'
;MLIFTAYHPWSIKLLDRLLTFDPRKRPTAEEALADPFFSDLHDLMYEPLGEPVIDEHQDANHSTAQWKSLIWSMIENFQPPDWINQDIDDNM
;
A
#
# COMPACT_ATOMS: atom_id res chain seq x y z
N MET A 1 5.58 -6.02 -30.71
CA MET A 1 6.87 -6.46 -30.15
C MET A 1 7.47 -5.26 -29.45
N LEU A 2 7.37 -5.17 -28.12
CA LEU A 2 7.98 -4.07 -27.37
C LEU A 2 9.49 -4.33 -27.27
N ILE A 3 10.29 -3.33 -27.64
CA ILE A 3 11.74 -3.43 -27.77
C ILE A 3 12.37 -3.14 -26.41
N PHE A 4 12.65 -4.19 -25.63
CA PHE A 4 13.28 -4.08 -24.30
C PHE A 4 14.64 -4.80 -24.23
N THR A 5 15.48 -4.64 -25.25
CA THR A 5 16.77 -5.34 -25.34
C THR A 5 17.85 -4.84 -24.36
N ALA A 6 17.61 -3.70 -23.70
CA ALA A 6 18.58 -3.05 -22.81
C ALA A 6 18.32 -3.28 -21.31
N TYR A 7 17.31 -4.07 -20.94
CA TYR A 7 16.87 -4.23 -19.56
C TYR A 7 17.16 -5.64 -19.01
N HIS A 8 17.20 -5.74 -17.68
CA HIS A 8 17.44 -6.99 -16.99
C HIS A 8 16.36 -8.04 -17.35
N PRO A 9 16.72 -9.30 -17.69
CA PRO A 9 15.73 -10.30 -18.10
C PRO A 9 14.60 -10.55 -17.09
N TRP A 10 14.90 -10.43 -15.78
CA TRP A 10 13.88 -10.56 -14.73
C TRP A 10 12.89 -9.39 -14.71
N SER A 11 13.32 -8.16 -14.99
CA SER A 11 12.40 -7.01 -15.00
C SER A 11 11.36 -7.14 -16.12
N ILE A 12 11.79 -7.62 -17.28
CA ILE A 12 10.89 -7.83 -18.43
C ILE A 12 9.91 -8.97 -18.16
N LYS A 13 10.35 -10.07 -17.53
CA LYS A 13 9.48 -11.17 -17.12
C LYS A 13 8.43 -10.74 -16.09
N LEU A 14 8.84 -9.93 -15.11
CA LEU A 14 7.92 -9.38 -14.12
C LEU A 14 6.89 -8.45 -14.78
N LEU A 15 7.32 -7.55 -15.65
CA LEU A 15 6.42 -6.64 -16.37
C LEU A 15 5.40 -7.38 -17.24
N ASP A 16 5.79 -8.48 -17.90
CA ASP A 16 4.86 -9.29 -18.71
C ASP A 16 3.73 -9.90 -17.85
N ARG A 17 4.07 -10.39 -16.65
CA ARG A 17 3.09 -10.86 -15.66
C ARG A 17 2.21 -9.74 -15.12
N LEU A 18 2.80 -8.60 -14.73
CA LEU A 18 2.08 -7.46 -14.15
C LEU A 18 1.11 -6.80 -15.15
N LEU A 19 1.51 -6.69 -16.42
CA LEU A 19 0.75 -6.03 -17.48
C LEU A 19 -0.14 -7.01 -18.27
N THR A 20 -0.41 -8.19 -17.70
CA THR A 20 -1.34 -9.14 -18.28
C THR A 20 -2.75 -8.55 -18.35
N PHE A 21 -3.40 -8.73 -19.52
CA PHE A 21 -4.74 -8.20 -19.79
C PHE A 21 -5.80 -8.74 -18.84
N ASP A 22 -5.78 -10.06 -18.58
CA ASP A 22 -6.69 -10.69 -17.62
C ASP A 22 -6.25 -10.36 -16.18
N PRO A 23 -7.02 -9.57 -15.41
CA PRO A 23 -6.63 -9.17 -14.07
C PRO A 23 -6.48 -10.36 -13.12
N ARG A 24 -7.17 -11.48 -13.38
CA ARG A 24 -7.10 -12.69 -12.55
C ARG A 24 -5.79 -13.44 -12.70
N LYS A 25 -5.02 -13.13 -13.76
CA LYS A 25 -3.70 -13.71 -14.03
C LYS A 25 -2.55 -12.83 -13.57
N ARG A 26 -2.84 -11.60 -13.10
CA ARG A 26 -1.82 -10.74 -12.52
C ARG A 26 -1.40 -11.32 -11.18
N PRO A 27 -0.11 -11.26 -10.85
CA PRO A 27 0.34 -11.64 -9.51
C PRO A 27 -0.24 -10.69 -8.46
N THR A 28 -0.40 -11.18 -7.24
CA THR A 28 -0.64 -10.31 -6.07
C THR A 28 0.59 -9.47 -5.76
N ALA A 29 0.45 -8.47 -4.88
CA ALA A 29 1.60 -7.68 -4.41
C ALA A 29 2.65 -8.57 -3.73
N GLU A 30 2.21 -9.52 -2.90
CA GLU A 30 3.07 -10.49 -2.23
C GLU A 30 3.83 -11.38 -3.23
N GLU A 31 3.13 -11.94 -4.22
CA GLU A 31 3.74 -12.76 -5.28
C GLU A 31 4.71 -11.97 -6.17
N ALA A 32 4.50 -10.66 -6.33
CA ALA A 32 5.38 -9.79 -7.08
C ALA A 32 6.63 -9.40 -6.28
N LEU A 33 6.52 -9.17 -4.97
CA LEU A 33 7.66 -8.89 -4.09
C LEU A 33 8.61 -10.09 -3.98
N ALA A 34 8.07 -11.31 -4.03
CA ALA A 34 8.86 -12.54 -4.07
C ALA A 34 9.52 -12.86 -5.44
N ASP A 35 9.36 -12.00 -6.46
CA ASP A 35 9.96 -12.23 -7.78
C ASP A 35 11.49 -12.11 -7.75
N PRO A 36 12.25 -12.93 -8.50
CA PRO A 36 13.72 -12.83 -8.60
C PRO A 36 14.25 -11.44 -8.97
N PHE A 37 13.43 -10.59 -9.57
CA PHE A 37 13.80 -9.19 -9.82
C PHE A 37 14.10 -8.39 -8.53
N PHE A 38 13.47 -8.74 -7.41
CA PHE A 38 13.63 -8.07 -6.11
C PHE A 38 14.45 -8.87 -5.10
N SER A 39 15.20 -9.91 -5.52
CA SER A 39 15.92 -10.81 -4.61
C SER A 39 16.86 -10.10 -3.62
N ASP A 40 17.41 -8.96 -4.03
CA ASP A 40 18.37 -8.20 -3.23
C ASP A 40 17.69 -7.24 -2.23
N LEU A 41 16.36 -7.10 -2.31
CA LEU A 41 15.56 -6.17 -1.52
C LEU A 41 14.48 -6.86 -0.68
N HIS A 42 14.00 -8.02 -1.11
CA HIS A 42 12.86 -8.69 -0.49
C HIS A 42 13.18 -9.15 0.93
N ASP A 43 12.41 -8.66 1.90
CA ASP A 43 12.53 -9.03 3.32
C ASP A 43 11.18 -8.92 4.04
N LEU A 44 10.68 -10.06 4.51
CA LEU A 44 9.40 -10.15 5.23
C LEU A 44 9.35 -9.31 6.51
N MET A 45 10.50 -9.03 7.13
CA MET A 45 10.56 -8.17 8.32
C MET A 45 10.24 -6.71 8.00
N TYR A 46 10.51 -6.28 6.77
CA TYR A 46 10.26 -4.91 6.29
C TYR A 46 9.03 -4.80 5.39
N GLU A 47 8.30 -5.90 5.19
CA GLU A 47 7.07 -5.99 4.40
C GLU A 47 5.88 -6.49 5.25
N PRO A 48 5.55 -5.86 6.39
CA PRO A 48 4.45 -6.31 7.23
C PRO A 48 3.09 -6.07 6.56
N LEU A 49 2.13 -6.95 6.84
CA LEU A 49 0.73 -6.70 6.51
C LEU A 49 0.19 -5.56 7.38
N GLY A 50 -0.59 -4.67 6.77
CA GLY A 50 -1.35 -3.67 7.51
C GLY A 50 -2.51 -4.29 8.28
N GLU A 51 -2.97 -3.59 9.31
CA GLU A 51 -4.21 -3.95 10.01
C GLU A 51 -5.40 -3.90 9.04
N PRO A 52 -6.36 -4.85 9.12
CA PRO A 52 -7.54 -4.83 8.29
C PRO A 52 -8.33 -3.52 8.47
N VAL A 53 -8.55 -2.80 7.37
CA VAL A 53 -9.41 -1.61 7.38
C VAL A 53 -10.86 -2.05 7.29
N ILE A 54 -11.62 -1.82 8.36
CA ILE A 54 -13.06 -2.04 8.41
C ILE A 54 -13.74 -0.67 8.31
N ASP A 55 -14.33 -0.37 7.16
CA ASP A 55 -15.10 0.85 6.95
C ASP A 55 -16.60 0.55 7.06
N GLU A 56 -17.17 0.82 8.23
CA GLU A 56 -18.60 0.66 8.50
C GLU A 56 -19.50 1.63 7.72
N HIS A 57 -18.91 2.62 7.02
CA HIS A 57 -19.62 3.61 6.23
C HIS A 57 -19.46 3.43 4.72
N GLN A 58 -18.69 2.44 4.26
CA GLN A 58 -18.39 2.24 2.84
C GLN A 58 -19.65 2.12 1.97
N ASP A 59 -20.66 1.40 2.45
CA ASP A 59 -21.94 1.19 1.74
C ASP A 59 -23.09 2.06 2.30
N ALA A 60 -22.79 3.01 3.20
CA ALA A 60 -23.79 3.83 3.86
C ALA A 60 -24.18 5.06 3.01
N ASN A 61 -25.48 5.33 2.91
CA ASN A 61 -25.98 6.53 2.24
C ASN A 61 -26.11 7.70 3.23
N HIS A 62 -24.98 8.36 3.53
CA HIS A 62 -24.94 9.54 4.38
C HIS A 62 -25.21 10.82 3.60
N SER A 63 -25.97 11.74 4.21
CA SER A 63 -26.04 13.13 3.75
C SER A 63 -24.72 13.86 3.97
N THR A 64 -24.52 14.99 3.29
CA THR A 64 -23.33 15.85 3.50
C THR A 64 -23.16 16.27 4.96
N ALA A 65 -24.26 16.52 5.68
CA ALA A 65 -24.21 16.92 7.09
C ALA A 65 -23.71 15.78 8.00
N GLN A 66 -24.15 14.55 7.73
CA GLN A 66 -23.69 13.36 8.46
C GLN A 66 -22.20 13.10 8.20
N TRP A 67 -21.77 13.16 6.93
CA TRP A 67 -20.35 13.04 6.59
C TRP A 67 -19.47 14.06 7.31
N LYS A 68 -19.91 15.33 7.34
CA LYS A 68 -19.19 16.38 8.09
C LYS A 68 -19.05 16.04 9.56
N SER A 69 -20.11 15.54 10.19
CA SER A 69 -20.09 15.14 11.59
C SER A 69 -19.13 13.98 11.85
N LEU A 70 -19.13 12.96 10.98
CA LEU A 70 -18.23 11.81 11.10
C LEU A 70 -16.77 12.23 10.97
N ILE A 71 -16.44 12.99 9.93
CA ILE A 71 -15.08 13.51 9.71
C ILE A 71 -14.64 14.39 10.88
N TRP A 72 -15.53 15.26 11.37
CA TRP A 72 -15.23 16.11 12.52
C TRP A 72 -14.88 15.27 13.76
N SER A 73 -15.66 14.22 14.03
CA SER A 73 -15.40 13.30 15.13
C SER A 73 -14.07 12.53 14.96
N MET A 74 -13.70 12.14 13.73
CA MET A 74 -12.40 11.52 13.47
C MET A 74 -11.24 12.48 13.77
N ILE A 75 -11.38 13.76 13.45
CA ILE A 75 -10.38 14.78 13.76
C ILE A 75 -10.23 14.96 15.28
N GLU A 76 -11.36 15.09 16.00
CA GLU A 76 -11.34 15.27 17.46
C GLU A 76 -10.74 14.08 18.20
N ASN A 77 -10.94 12.86 17.69
CA ASN A 77 -10.47 11.63 18.31
C ASN A 77 -9.14 11.11 17.74
N PHE A 78 -8.51 11.84 16.81
CA PHE A 78 -7.26 11.42 16.20
C PHE A 78 -6.18 11.21 17.27
N GLN A 79 -5.62 10.00 17.30
CA GLN A 79 -4.49 9.67 18.16
C GLN A 79 -3.21 9.70 17.31
N PRO A 80 -2.31 10.67 17.51
CA PRO A 80 -1.04 10.68 16.80
C PRO A 80 -0.23 9.44 17.20
N PRO A 81 0.54 8.85 16.26
CA PRO A 81 1.51 7.83 16.59
C PRO A 81 2.50 8.30 17.66
N ASP A 82 2.94 7.38 18.52
CA ASP A 82 3.81 7.68 19.66
C ASP A 82 5.14 8.37 19.25
N TRP A 83 5.63 8.07 18.05
CA TRP A 83 6.87 8.65 17.52
C TRP A 83 6.76 10.14 17.18
N ILE A 84 5.56 10.72 17.03
CA ILE A 84 5.39 12.15 16.73
C ILE A 84 5.89 13.05 17.88
N ASN A 85 5.83 12.58 19.12
CA ASN A 85 6.29 13.36 20.28
C ASN A 85 7.76 13.09 20.66
N GLN A 86 8.41 12.09 20.03
CA GLN A 86 9.80 11.73 20.34
C GLN A 86 10.81 12.65 19.67
N ASP A 87 10.48 13.19 18.48
CA ASP A 87 11.38 14.08 17.72
C ASP A 87 11.46 15.52 18.28
N ILE A 88 10.66 15.88 19.29
CA ILE A 88 10.65 17.22 19.91
C ILE A 88 11.67 17.33 21.06
N ASP A 89 11.97 16.21 21.74
CA ASP A 89 12.83 16.21 22.94
C ASP A 89 14.33 16.03 22.62
N ASP A 90 14.70 15.57 21.42
CA ASP A 90 16.11 15.35 21.02
C ASP A 90 16.83 16.61 20.49
N ASN A 91 16.22 17.80 20.62
CA ASN A 91 16.85 19.08 20.22
C ASN A 91 16.67 20.22 21.25
N MET A 92 16.62 19.91 22.55
CA MET A 92 16.82 20.88 23.65
C MET A 92 17.98 20.47 24.55
#